data_AF-A0A9P9TYK6-F1
#
_entry.id   AF-A0A9P9TYK6-F1
#
_cell.length_a   1.000
_cell.length_b   1.000
_cell.length_c   1.000
_cell.angle_alpha   90.00
_cell.angle_beta   90.00
_cell.angle_gamma   90.00
#
_symmetry.space_group_name_H-M   'P 1'
#
loop_
_entity.id
_entity.type
_entity.pdbx_description
1 polymer ?
#
loop_
_entity_poly.entity_id
_entity_poly.type
_entity_poly.pdbx_seq_one_letter_code
_entity_poly.pdbx_strand_id
1 'polypeptide(L)'
;MSNGNPRQHEYVREPAPSYRQSFDTLAHIPVDSNSSEFRASRIDNFWIKIFPPAPKCYICQDKTEPANLLSRPGCDHKICGKCLIKVFERAVNDKKSMPPSFCPHGEVSPDMAPGLFNDVFLAQWNEKYFEYLEQTVST
;
A
#
# COMPACT_ATOMS: atom_id res chain seq x y z
N MET A 1 53.03 9.96 45.65
CA MET A 1 52.41 8.63 45.62
C MET A 1 51.01 8.75 46.20
N SER A 2 50.07 8.15 45.50
CA SER A 2 48.62 8.09 45.72
C SER A 2 48.19 7.96 47.18
N ASN A 3 47.06 8.56 47.55
CA ASN A 3 45.79 7.81 47.65
C ASN A 3 44.64 8.71 48.11
N GLY A 4 43.53 8.61 47.37
CA GLY A 4 42.32 9.41 47.54
C GLY A 4 41.57 9.11 48.83
N ASN A 5 40.96 10.16 49.38
CA ASN A 5 40.03 10.10 50.51
C ASN A 5 38.58 10.11 49.96
N PRO A 6 37.71 9.17 50.37
CA PRO A 6 36.39 9.00 49.78
C PRO A 6 35.40 10.02 50.37
N ARG A 7 34.88 10.93 49.53
CA ARG A 7 33.67 11.68 49.88
C ARG A 7 32.50 11.10 49.11
N GLN A 8 31.71 10.31 49.82
CA GLN A 8 30.38 9.90 49.44
C GLN A 8 29.56 11.16 49.13
N HIS A 9 29.25 11.38 47.86
CA HIS A 9 28.23 12.34 47.46
C HIS A 9 26.88 11.62 47.59
N GLU A 10 26.22 11.90 48.70
CA GLU A 10 24.86 11.47 48.99
C GLU A 10 23.92 12.05 47.92
N TYR A 11 23.34 11.17 47.11
CA TYR A 11 22.36 11.55 46.09
C TYR A 11 21.05 11.90 46.78
N VAL A 12 20.79 13.20 46.95
CA VAL A 12 19.51 13.71 47.41
C VAL A 12 18.45 13.31 46.38
N ARG A 13 17.57 12.36 46.72
CA ARG A 13 16.41 12.01 45.92
C ARG A 13 15.41 13.16 46.00
N GLU A 14 15.30 13.95 44.94
CA GLU A 14 14.15 14.84 44.80
C GLU A 14 12.87 14.01 44.64
N PRO A 15 11.77 14.38 45.33
CA PRO A 15 10.51 13.67 45.16
C PRO A 15 9.96 13.91 43.74
N ALA A 16 9.50 12.82 43.11
CA ALA A 16 8.84 12.90 41.82
C ALA A 16 7.62 13.85 41.91
N PRO A 17 7.40 14.73 40.91
CA PRO A 17 6.28 15.66 40.95
C PRO A 17 4.97 14.86 40.96
N SER A 18 4.20 14.98 42.04
CA SER A 18 2.86 14.42 42.11
C SER A 18 1.97 15.21 41.15
N TYR A 19 1.73 14.67 39.97
CA TYR A 19 0.61 15.11 39.14
C TYR A 19 -0.69 14.67 39.83
N ARG A 20 -1.14 15.47 40.79
CA ARG A 20 -2.50 15.39 41.31
C ARG A 20 -3.32 16.44 40.58
N GLN A 21 -4.25 15.94 39.77
CA GLN A 21 -5.18 16.65 38.92
C GLN A 21 -5.96 17.72 39.69
N SER A 22 -5.85 18.98 39.26
CA SER A 22 -6.89 19.99 39.49
C SER A 22 -7.84 19.96 38.29
N PHE A 23 -9.10 19.59 38.54
CA PHE A 23 -10.18 19.55 37.55
C PHE A 23 -11.01 20.84 37.51
N ASP A 24 -10.54 21.94 38.11
CA ASP A 24 -11.35 23.15 38.33
C ASP A 24 -11.01 24.31 37.40
N THR A 25 -10.64 24.05 36.14
CA THR A 25 -10.54 25.11 35.13
C THR A 25 -11.15 24.66 33.80
N LEU A 26 -12.40 24.20 33.85
CA LEU A 26 -13.24 23.94 32.67
C LEU A 26 -14.60 24.64 32.78
N ALA A 27 -14.57 25.93 33.09
CA ALA A 27 -15.58 26.87 32.63
C ALA A 27 -14.75 27.99 32.04
N HIS A 28 -14.54 28.14 30.73
CA HIS A 28 -15.54 28.34 29.70
C HIS A 28 -14.93 27.86 28.37
N ILE A 29 -15.39 26.73 27.84
CA ILE A 29 -15.13 26.37 26.45
C ILE A 29 -16.49 26.40 25.77
N PRO A 30 -16.69 27.20 24.71
CA PRO A 30 -17.94 27.18 23.96
C PRO A 30 -18.14 25.77 23.42
N VAL A 31 -19.35 25.23 23.63
CA VAL A 31 -19.76 23.94 23.09
C VAL A 31 -20.04 24.13 21.60
N ASP A 32 -18.96 24.11 20.82
CA ASP A 32 -19.09 24.00 19.38
C ASP A 32 -19.35 22.52 19.09
N SER A 33 -20.57 22.18 18.69
CA SER A 33 -21.06 20.82 18.42
C SER A 33 -20.37 20.11 17.22
N ASN A 34 -19.12 20.45 16.89
CA ASN A 34 -18.36 19.86 15.79
C ASN A 34 -16.86 19.65 16.11
N SER A 35 -16.52 19.27 17.35
CA SER A 35 -15.13 19.00 17.76
C SER A 35 -14.76 17.51 17.90
N SER A 36 -15.71 16.59 17.65
CA SER A 36 -15.45 15.14 17.66
C SER A 36 -14.62 14.66 16.45
N GLU A 37 -14.56 15.44 15.36
CA GLU A 37 -13.90 15.01 14.13
C GLU A 37 -12.36 15.12 14.17
N PHE A 38 -11.78 15.94 15.06
CA PHE A 38 -10.35 16.24 15.02
C PHE A 38 -9.46 15.43 15.99
N ARG A 39 -10.03 14.65 16.92
CA ARG A 39 -9.25 13.81 17.86
C ARG A 39 -9.14 12.34 17.48
N ALA A 40 -9.97 11.87 16.55
CA ALA A 40 -9.92 10.50 16.01
C ALA A 40 -8.64 10.25 15.17
N SER A 41 -8.16 11.28 14.46
CA SER A 41 -7.11 11.16 13.43
C SER A 41 -5.72 10.67 13.90
N ARG A 42 -5.41 10.59 15.20
CA ARG A 42 -4.07 10.21 15.67
C ARG A 42 -3.96 8.74 16.09
N ILE A 43 -5.04 8.13 16.53
CA ILE A 43 -5.09 6.72 17.01
C ILE A 43 -5.46 5.79 15.85
N ASP A 44 -6.34 6.24 14.96
CA ASP A 44 -6.82 5.46 13.80
C ASP A 44 -5.69 5.19 12.79
N ASN A 45 -4.75 6.12 12.68
CA ASN A 45 -3.56 6.00 11.84
C ASN A 45 -2.53 5.00 12.36
N PHE A 46 -2.55 4.66 13.65
CA PHE A 46 -1.62 3.67 14.21
C PHE A 46 -2.04 2.26 13.80
N TRP A 47 -3.31 1.90 13.98
CA TRP A 47 -3.81 0.55 13.68
C TRP A 47 -3.68 0.19 12.20
N ILE A 48 -3.90 1.15 11.29
CA ILE A 48 -3.72 0.95 9.84
C ILE A 48 -2.24 0.72 9.48
N LYS A 49 -1.30 1.36 10.20
CA LYS A 49 0.14 1.13 10.00
C LYS A 49 0.62 -0.22 10.52
N ILE A 50 0.05 -0.72 11.61
CA ILE A 50 0.42 -2.01 12.19
C ILE A 50 -0.26 -3.18 11.47
N PHE A 51 -1.51 -3.01 11.03
CA PHE A 51 -2.29 -4.02 10.32
C PHE A 51 -2.89 -3.42 9.05
N PRO A 52 -2.10 -3.33 7.96
CA PRO A 52 -2.64 -2.86 6.70
C PRO A 52 -3.79 -3.76 6.25
N PRO A 53 -4.86 -3.19 5.68
CA PRO A 53 -5.96 -3.99 5.16
C PRO A 53 -5.43 -4.95 4.09
N ALA A 54 -6.00 -6.15 4.05
CA ALA A 54 -5.63 -7.16 3.05
C ALA A 54 -5.75 -6.55 1.64
N PRO A 55 -4.74 -6.74 0.78
CA PRO A 55 -4.78 -6.21 -0.57
C PRO A 55 -5.95 -6.82 -1.32
N LYS A 56 -6.58 -6.02 -2.18
CA LYS A 56 -7.68 -6.45 -3.05
C LYS A 56 -7.27 -6.36 -4.50
N CYS A 57 -7.95 -7.13 -5.34
CA CYS A 57 -7.79 -6.99 -6.79
C CYS A 57 -8.19 -5.58 -7.23
N TYR A 58 -7.33 -4.90 -7.99
CA TYR A 58 -7.56 -3.54 -8.49
C TYR A 58 -8.81 -3.44 -9.38
N ILE A 59 -9.09 -4.48 -10.17
CA ILE A 59 -10.21 -4.48 -11.13
C ILE A 59 -11.52 -4.90 -10.48
N CYS A 60 -11.60 -6.11 -9.89
CA CYS A 60 -12.85 -6.63 -9.37
C CYS A 60 -13.12 -6.29 -7.89
N GLN A 61 -12.11 -5.80 -7.16
CA GLN A 61 -12.18 -5.50 -5.72
C GLN A 61 -12.61 -6.69 -4.83
N ASP A 62 -12.62 -7.89 -5.39
CA ASP A 62 -13.05 -9.10 -4.70
C ASP A 62 -12.02 -9.52 -3.63
N LYS A 63 -12.51 -10.16 -2.57
CA LYS A 63 -11.70 -10.70 -1.48
C LYS A 63 -11.06 -12.01 -1.96
N THR A 64 -10.06 -11.85 -2.82
CA THR A 64 -9.18 -12.94 -3.21
C THR A 64 -8.09 -13.07 -2.15
N GLU A 65 -7.73 -14.32 -1.79
CA GLU A 65 -6.59 -14.57 -0.91
C GLU A 65 -5.34 -13.84 -1.43
N PRO A 66 -4.59 -13.14 -0.56
CA PRO A 66 -3.48 -12.30 -0.99
C PRO A 66 -2.38 -13.09 -1.72
N ALA A 67 -2.26 -14.40 -1.46
CA ALA A 67 -1.35 -15.30 -2.16
C ALA A 67 -1.69 -15.50 -3.65
N ASN A 68 -2.96 -15.33 -4.03
CA ASN A 68 -3.44 -15.47 -5.42
C ASN A 68 -3.47 -14.14 -6.18
N LEU A 69 -3.02 -13.06 -5.53
CA LEU A 69 -2.90 -11.76 -6.15
C LEU A 69 -1.48 -11.55 -6.68
N LEU A 70 -1.41 -11.18 -7.94
CA LEU A 70 -0.17 -10.83 -8.61
C LEU A 70 0.15 -9.37 -8.32
N SER A 71 1.39 -9.12 -7.91
CA SER A 71 1.90 -7.76 -7.76
C SER A 71 2.44 -7.29 -9.08
N ARG A 72 2.08 -6.07 -9.44
CA ARG A 72 2.83 -5.40 -10.48
C ARG A 72 4.17 -4.88 -9.93
N PRO A 73 5.28 -5.02 -10.65
CA PRO A 73 6.53 -4.38 -10.31
C PRO A 73 6.40 -2.86 -10.51
N GLY A 74 6.90 -2.09 -9.56
CA GLY A 74 6.91 -0.62 -9.62
C GLY A 74 5.63 0.08 -9.14
N CYS A 75 4.58 -0.65 -8.76
CA CYS A 75 3.43 -0.07 -8.04
C CYS A 75 2.88 -1.04 -6.98
N ASP A 76 2.02 -0.53 -6.11
CA ASP A 76 1.37 -1.25 -5.01
C ASP A 76 0.06 -1.95 -5.42
N HIS A 77 -0.37 -1.78 -6.68
CA HIS A 77 -1.58 -2.42 -7.18
C HIS A 77 -1.41 -3.94 -7.33
N LYS A 78 -2.44 -4.65 -6.87
CA LYS A 78 -2.55 -6.11 -6.95
C LYS A 78 -3.69 -6.50 -7.88
N ILE A 79 -3.54 -7.60 -8.62
CA ILE A 79 -4.58 -8.10 -9.53
C ILE A 79 -4.73 -9.61 -9.39
N CYS A 80 -5.96 -10.13 -9.43
CA CYS A 80 -6.18 -11.57 -9.42
C CYS A 80 -5.95 -12.17 -10.82
N GLY A 81 -5.57 -13.45 -10.89
CA GLY A 81 -5.30 -14.12 -12.17
C GLY A 81 -6.48 -14.05 -13.16
N LYS A 82 -7.73 -14.16 -12.69
CA LYS A 82 -8.93 -14.04 -13.55
C LYS A 82 -9.05 -12.67 -14.21
N CYS A 83 -8.75 -11.61 -13.48
CA CYS A 83 -8.78 -10.25 -14.01
C CYS A 83 -7.60 -10.00 -14.94
N LEU A 84 -6.42 -10.54 -14.62
CA LEU A 84 -5.25 -10.43 -15.48
C LEU A 84 -5.47 -11.11 -16.83
N ILE A 85 -6.05 -12.32 -16.85
CA ILE A 85 -6.40 -13.02 -18.09
C ILE A 85 -7.31 -12.15 -18.97
N LYS A 86 -8.38 -11.58 -18.40
CA LYS A 86 -9.32 -10.73 -19.16
C LYS A 86 -8.67 -9.47 -19.73
N VAL A 87 -7.70 -8.88 -19.03
CA VAL A 87 -6.93 -7.74 -19.54
C VAL A 87 -6.14 -8.13 -20.78
N PHE A 88 -5.45 -9.28 -20.74
CA PHE A 88 -4.69 -9.80 -21.86
C PHE A 88 -5.58 -10.25 -23.02
N GLU A 89 -6.68 -10.96 -22.75
CA GLU A 89 -7.66 -11.33 -23.77
C GLU A 89 -8.23 -10.10 -24.47
N ARG A 90 -8.53 -9.02 -23.73
CA ARG A 90 -8.97 -7.77 -24.33
C ARG A 90 -7.90 -7.18 -25.23
N ALA A 91 -6.65 -7.14 -24.80
CA ALA A 91 -5.52 -6.64 -25.59
C ALA A 91 -5.30 -7.43 -26.89
N VAL A 92 -5.44 -8.75 -26.86
CA VAL A 92 -5.31 -9.60 -28.06
C VAL A 92 -6.47 -9.37 -29.04
N ASN A 93 -7.68 -9.11 -28.54
CA ASN A 93 -8.87 -8.92 -29.37
C ASN A 93 -9.06 -7.48 -29.87
N ASP A 94 -8.65 -6.48 -29.10
CA ASP A 94 -8.77 -5.06 -29.44
C ASP A 94 -7.41 -4.38 -29.44
N LYS A 95 -6.99 -4.02 -30.63
CA LYS A 95 -5.76 -3.29 -30.91
C LYS A 95 -5.62 -1.97 -30.14
N LYS A 96 -6.73 -1.29 -29.81
CA LYS A 96 -6.69 -0.04 -29.01
C LYS A 96 -6.34 -0.27 -27.55
N SER A 97 -6.47 -1.50 -27.08
CA SER A 97 -6.12 -1.91 -25.72
C SER A 97 -4.75 -2.56 -25.61
N MET A 98 -4.00 -2.60 -26.72
CA MET A 98 -2.56 -2.83 -26.71
C MET A 98 -1.85 -1.48 -26.49
N PRO A 99 -0.93 -1.40 -25.53
CA PRO A 99 -0.47 -2.45 -24.62
C PRO A 99 -1.41 -2.62 -23.41
N PRO A 100 -1.58 -3.85 -22.88
CA PRO A 100 -2.40 -4.11 -21.72
C PRO A 100 -1.83 -3.37 -20.52
N SER A 101 -2.70 -2.60 -19.88
CA SER A 101 -2.43 -1.93 -18.62
C SER A 101 -3.65 -2.03 -17.75
N PHE A 102 -3.43 -2.17 -16.44
CA PHE A 102 -4.50 -2.07 -15.45
C PHE A 102 -4.29 -0.91 -14.50
N CYS A 103 -3.18 -0.17 -14.59
CA CYS A 103 -2.96 1.03 -13.80
C CYS A 103 -2.09 2.03 -14.58
N PRO A 104 -2.08 3.32 -14.20
CA PRO A 104 -1.34 4.36 -14.92
C PRO A 104 0.19 4.19 -14.87
N HIS A 105 0.71 3.32 -14.00
CA HIS A 105 2.14 3.09 -13.81
C HIS A 105 2.80 2.26 -14.92
N GLY A 106 2.10 2.03 -16.04
CA GLY A 106 2.67 1.52 -17.29
C GLY A 106 2.01 0.25 -17.84
N GLU A 107 2.76 -0.49 -18.64
CA GLU A 107 2.33 -1.70 -19.34
C GLU A 107 2.52 -2.96 -18.48
N VAL A 108 1.93 -4.07 -18.91
CA VAL A 108 1.99 -5.36 -18.23
C VAL A 108 2.41 -6.43 -19.23
N SER A 109 3.43 -7.23 -18.91
CA SER A 109 3.84 -8.37 -19.73
C SER A 109 3.36 -9.70 -19.13
N PRO A 110 3.20 -10.76 -19.95
CA PRO A 110 2.85 -12.09 -19.46
C PRO A 110 3.87 -12.66 -18.47
N ASP A 111 5.13 -12.19 -18.51
CA ASP A 111 6.22 -12.64 -17.63
C ASP A 111 5.97 -12.35 -16.15
N MET A 112 5.08 -11.39 -15.85
CA MET A 112 4.61 -11.11 -14.49
C MET A 112 3.90 -12.31 -13.85
N ALA A 113 3.33 -13.21 -14.66
CA ALA A 113 2.44 -14.28 -14.22
C ALA A 113 2.82 -15.61 -14.87
N PRO A 114 4.00 -16.18 -14.53
CA PRO A 114 4.44 -17.44 -15.10
C PRO A 114 3.43 -18.55 -14.81
N GLY A 115 3.06 -19.31 -15.84
CA GLY A 115 2.08 -20.40 -15.74
C GLY A 115 0.61 -19.96 -15.72
N LEU A 116 0.31 -18.66 -15.79
CA LEU A 116 -1.08 -18.19 -15.92
C LEU A 116 -1.63 -18.38 -17.34
N PHE A 117 -0.75 -18.27 -18.35
CA PHE A 117 -1.09 -18.38 -19.77
C PHE A 117 -0.52 -19.66 -20.35
N ASN A 118 -1.24 -20.28 -21.27
CA ASN A 118 -0.76 -21.44 -22.02
C ASN A 118 0.10 -21.01 -23.22
N ASP A 119 0.91 -21.93 -23.76
CA ASP A 119 1.83 -21.64 -24.86
C ASP A 119 1.12 -21.13 -26.11
N VAL A 120 -0.10 -21.62 -26.37
CA VAL A 120 -0.94 -21.19 -27.50
C VAL A 120 -1.30 -19.71 -27.37
N PHE A 121 -1.74 -19.28 -26.18
CA PHE A 121 -2.05 -17.88 -25.90
C PHE A 121 -0.80 -17.00 -25.98
N LEU A 122 0.33 -17.47 -25.45
CA LEU A 122 1.59 -16.72 -25.50
C LEU A 122 2.08 -16.50 -26.93
N ALA A 123 1.92 -17.49 -27.82
CA ALA A 123 2.22 -17.33 -29.24
C ALA A 123 1.33 -16.26 -29.91
N GLN A 124 0.02 -16.32 -29.68
CA GLN A 124 -0.94 -15.35 -30.21
C GLN A 124 -0.68 -13.93 -29.67
N TRP A 125 -0.36 -13.83 -28.38
CA TRP A 125 0.03 -12.59 -27.73
C TRP A 125 1.27 -11.97 -28.40
N ASN A 126 2.31 -12.77 -28.62
CA ASN A 126 3.56 -12.30 -29.22
C ASN A 126 3.34 -11.77 -30.64
N GLU A 127 2.53 -12.46 -31.45
CA GLU A 127 2.15 -11.99 -32.79
C GLU A 127 1.46 -10.62 -32.72
N LYS A 128 0.44 -10.48 -31.85
CA LYS A 128 -0.29 -9.22 -31.69
C LYS A 128 0.54 -8.09 -31.12
N TYR A 129 1.44 -8.40 -30.19
CA TYR A 129 2.34 -7.41 -29.63
C TYR A 129 3.35 -6.91 -30.67
N PHE A 130 3.87 -7.81 -31.51
CA PHE A 130 4.76 -7.45 -32.61
C PHE A 130 4.06 -6.57 -33.66
N GLU A 131 2.84 -6.93 -34.07
CA GLU A 131 2.01 -6.09 -34.96
C GLU A 131 1.81 -4.68 -34.40
N TYR A 132 1.57 -4.55 -33.09
CA TYR A 132 1.46 -3.28 -32.41
C TYR A 132 2.78 -2.48 -32.49
N LEU A 133 3.90 -3.11 -32.16
CA LEU A 133 5.21 -2.46 -32.19
C LEU A 133 5.55 -1.93 -33.59
N GLU A 134 5.36 -2.72 -34.65
CA GLU A 134 5.65 -2.30 -36.03
C GLU A 134 4.91 -1.01 -36.44
N GLN A 135 3.69 -0.85 -35.96
CA GLN A 135 2.87 0.31 -36.30
C GLN A 135 3.26 1.55 -35.47
N THR A 136 3.64 1.35 -34.21
CA THR A 136 4.11 2.46 -33.37
C THR A 136 5.44 3.04 -33.86
N VAL A 137 6.30 2.22 -34.47
CA VAL A 137 7.60 2.66 -35.01
C VAL A 137 7.47 3.35 -36.37
N SER A 138 6.37 3.12 -37.09
CA SER A 138 6.12 3.71 -38.41
C SER A 138 5.48 5.10 -38.37
N THR A 139 5.27 5.67 -37.17
CA THR A 139 4.63 6.98 -36.95
C THR A 139 5.63 7.99 -36.40
#